data_AF-A0A4Q1D530-F1
#
_entry.id   AF-A0A4Q1D530-F1
#
_cell.length_a   1.000
_cell.length_b   1.000
_cell.length_c   1.000
_cell.angle_alpha   90.00
_cell.angle_beta   90.00
_cell.angle_gamma   90.00
#
_symmetry.space_group_name_H-M   'P 1'
#
loop_
_entity.id
_entity.type
_entity.pdbx_description
1 polymer ?
#
loop_
_entity_poly.entity_id
_entity_poly.type
_entity_poly.pdbx_seq_one_letter_code
_entity_poly.pdbx_strand_id
1 'polypeptide(L)' 'MLPKGVHIEGVPAELDVLLATDEKAKTFFESLAKSYKQGYCDWVGSAKQEDTRKSRAAKALIMLQNGQKTLKT' A
#
# COMPACT_ATOMS: atom_id res chain seq x y z
N MET A 1 5.66 -12.93 -5.78
CA MET A 1 4.65 -12.44 -6.73
C MET A 1 3.35 -13.17 -6.44
N LEU A 2 2.23 -12.47 -6.49
CA LEU A 2 0.90 -13.09 -6.40
C LEU A 2 0.61 -13.87 -7.69
N PRO A 3 -0.19 -14.95 -7.62
CA PRO A 3 -0.71 -15.59 -8.82
C PRO A 3 -1.52 -14.60 -9.68
N LYS A 4 -1.58 -14.85 -10.99
CA LYS A 4 -2.31 -13.98 -11.92
C LYS A 4 -3.81 -13.93 -11.53
N GLY A 5 -4.35 -12.72 -11.40
CA GLY A 5 -5.75 -12.50 -11.01
C GLY A 5 -6.03 -12.60 -9.52
N VAL A 6 -5.01 -12.84 -8.68
CA VAL A 6 -5.14 -12.85 -7.22
C VAL A 6 -4.73 -11.49 -6.68
N HIS A 7 -5.61 -10.92 -5.86
CA HIS A 7 -5.46 -9.63 -5.22
C HIS A 7 -5.53 -9.79 -3.70
N ILE A 8 -4.83 -8.92 -2.99
CA ILE A 8 -4.95 -8.81 -1.54
C ILE A 8 -6.29 -8.17 -1.21
N GLU A 9 -7.08 -8.83 -0.39
CA GLU A 9 -8.35 -8.27 0.06
C GLU A 9 -8.12 -7.22 1.14
N GLY A 10 -8.75 -6.05 0.98
CA GLY A 10 -8.62 -4.94 1.92
C GLY A 10 -7.24 -4.28 1.94
N VAL A 11 -6.97 -3.52 3.01
CA VAL A 11 -5.68 -2.86 3.25
C VAL A 11 -4.86 -3.75 4.18
N PRO A 12 -3.62 -4.14 3.83
CA PRO A 12 -2.75 -4.89 4.73
C PRO A 12 -2.53 -4.16 6.05
N ALA A 13 -2.53 -4.88 7.16
CA ALA A 13 -2.45 -4.29 8.50
C ALA A 13 -1.22 -3.38 8.66
N GLU A 14 -0.07 -3.77 8.10
CA GLU A 14 1.16 -2.96 8.16
C GLU A 14 1.02 -1.61 7.46
N LEU A 15 0.22 -1.53 6.40
CA LEU A 15 -0.06 -0.27 5.70
C LEU A 15 -1.17 0.52 6.41
N ASP A 16 -2.21 -0.16 6.89
CA ASP A 16 -3.35 0.47 7.57
C ASP A 16 -2.91 1.21 8.84
N VAL A 17 -2.06 0.59 9.66
CA VAL A 17 -1.48 1.21 10.87
C VAL A 17 -0.73 2.49 10.53
N LEU A 18 0.05 2.50 9.45
CA LEU A 18 0.81 3.69 9.03
C LEU A 18 -0.10 4.79 8.49
N LEU A 19 -1.12 4.44 7.70
CA LEU A 19 -2.11 5.39 7.20
C LEU A 19 -2.93 5.99 8.34
N ALA A 20 -3.25 5.23 9.39
CA ALA A 20 -3.94 5.74 10.57
C ALA A 20 -3.13 6.83 11.31
N THR A 21 -1.79 6.80 11.21
CA THR A 21 -0.90 7.79 11.84
C THR A 21 -0.52 8.97 10.95
N ASP A 22 -0.87 8.94 9.66
CA ASP A 22 -0.51 9.97 8.69
C ASP A 22 -1.73 10.43 7.88
N GLU A 23 -2.33 11.53 8.30
CA GLU A 23 -3.54 12.07 7.69
C GLU A 23 -3.35 12.47 6.22
N LYS A 24 -2.14 12.95 5.87
CA LYS A 24 -1.83 13.38 4.49
C LYS A 24 -1.82 12.18 3.55
N ALA A 25 -1.07 11.14 3.91
CA ALA A 25 -0.98 9.91 3.14
C ALA A 25 -2.31 9.18 3.08
N LYS A 26 -3.06 9.14 4.19
CA LYS A 26 -4.40 8.56 4.26
C LYS A 26 -5.38 9.25 3.34
N THR A 27 -5.49 10.58 3.43
CA THR A 27 -6.38 11.37 2.57
C THR A 27 -6.06 11.16 1.09
N PHE A 28 -4.77 11.18 0.74
CA PHE A 28 -4.35 10.91 -0.62
C PHE A 28 -4.70 9.48 -1.06
N PHE A 29 -4.37 8.48 -0.24
CA PHE A 29 -4.71 7.08 -0.51
C PHE A 29 -6.21 6.88 -0.70
N GLU A 30 -7.05 7.44 0.17
CA GLU A 30 -8.50 7.37 0.10
C GLU A 30 -9.08 8.03 -1.15
N SER A 31 -8.44 9.09 -1.65
CA SER A 31 -8.83 9.75 -2.92
C SER A 31 -8.51 8.93 -4.17
N LEU A 32 -7.65 7.91 -4.07
CA LEU A 32 -7.28 7.08 -5.21
C LEU A 32 -8.43 6.17 -5.70
N ALA A 33 -8.46 5.93 -7.01
CA ALA A 33 -9.31 4.90 -7.58
C ALA A 33 -8.95 3.50 -7.02
N LYS A 34 -9.94 2.59 -7.00
CA LYS A 34 -9.79 1.23 -6.46
C LYS A 34 -8.57 0.49 -7.01
N SER A 35 -8.29 0.60 -8.32
CA SER A 35 -7.15 -0.05 -8.96
C SER A 35 -5.79 0.43 -8.45
N TYR A 36 -5.65 1.72 -8.14
CA TYR A 36 -4.42 2.27 -7.57
C TYR A 36 -4.24 1.85 -6.11
N LYS A 37 -5.31 1.87 -5.30
CA LYS A 37 -5.29 1.32 -3.93
C LYS A 37 -4.86 -0.14 -3.95
N GLN A 38 -5.45 -0.93 -4.85
CA GLN A 38 -5.14 -2.34 -5.01
C GLN A 38 -3.66 -2.57 -5.33
N GLY A 39 -3.05 -1.75 -6.18
CA GLY A 39 -1.61 -1.86 -6.48
C GLY A 39 -0.72 -1.75 -5.24
N TYR A 40 -1.03 -0.80 -4.33
CA TYR A 40 -0.32 -0.67 -3.06
C TYR A 40 -0.59 -1.87 -2.14
N CYS A 41 -1.86 -2.26 -1.98
CA CYS A 41 -2.24 -3.41 -1.16
C CYS A 41 -1.58 -4.71 -1.64
N ASP A 42 -1.60 -4.97 -2.94
CA ASP A 42 -0.96 -6.14 -3.55
C ASP A 42 0.55 -6.13 -3.33
N TRP A 43 1.19 -4.97 -3.52
CA TRP A 43 2.63 -4.90 -3.34
C TRP A 43 3.06 -5.12 -1.89
N VAL A 44 2.38 -4.50 -0.93
CA VAL A 44 2.67 -4.72 0.50
C VAL A 44 2.29 -6.15 0.89
N GLY A 45 1.03 -6.55 0.71
CA GLY A 45 0.49 -7.82 1.17
C GLY A 45 1.02 -9.06 0.45
N SER A 46 1.59 -8.92 -0.75
CA SER A 46 2.21 -10.06 -1.46
C SER A 46 3.50 -10.57 -0.83
N ALA A 47 4.09 -9.84 0.13
CA ALA A 47 5.32 -10.29 0.78
C ALA A 47 5.02 -11.36 1.84
N LYS A 48 5.71 -12.50 1.74
CA LYS A 48 5.56 -13.62 2.67
C LYS A 48 6.08 -13.29 4.07
N GLN A 49 7.18 -12.55 4.15
CA GLN A 49 7.81 -12.14 5.39
C GLN A 49 7.23 -10.84 5.91
N GLU A 50 6.92 -10.79 7.21
CA GLU A 50 6.37 -9.62 7.88
C GLU A 50 7.29 -8.40 7.80
N ASP A 51 8.60 -8.59 8.01
CA ASP A 51 9.57 -7.50 7.92
C ASP A 51 9.58 -6.85 6.52
N THR A 52 9.38 -7.67 5.48
CA THR A 52 9.25 -7.15 4.11
C THR A 52 7.93 -6.40 3.92
N ARG A 53 6.82 -6.86 4.52
CA ARG A 53 5.55 -6.10 4.49
C ARG A 53 5.71 -4.75 5.17
N LYS A 54 6.31 -4.70 6.36
CA LYS A 54 6.62 -3.46 7.09
C LYS A 54 7.49 -2.51 6.28
N SER A 55 8.58 -3.02 5.68
CA SER A 55 9.46 -2.20 4.83
C SER A 55 8.75 -1.64 3.60
N ARG A 56 7.90 -2.45 2.94
CA ARG A 56 7.09 -1.98 1.79
C ARG A 56 6.02 -1.00 2.22
N ALA A 57 5.37 -1.20 3.36
CA ALA A 57 4.36 -0.30 3.90
C ALA A 57 4.97 1.08 4.21
N ALA A 58 6.16 1.12 4.83
CA ALA A 58 6.88 2.36 5.07
C ALA A 58 7.24 3.09 3.76
N LYS A 59 7.67 2.36 2.72
CA LYS A 59 7.92 2.94 1.39
C LYS A 59 6.65 3.44 0.72
N ALA A 60 5.55 2.69 0.82
CA ALA A 60 4.25 3.08 0.30
C ALA A 60 3.77 4.38 0.96
N LEU A 61 3.94 4.52 2.27
CA LEU A 61 3.61 5.74 3.00
C LEU A 61 4.33 6.96 2.41
N ILE A 62 5.65 6.87 2.19
CA ILE A 62 6.45 7.96 1.61
C ILE A 62 5.95 8.31 0.19
N MET A 63 5.64 7.30 -0.63
CA MET A 63 5.10 7.53 -1.98
C MET A 63 3.74 8.25 -1.94
N LEU A 64 2.85 7.85 -1.02
CA LEU A 64 1.54 8.45 -0.84
C LEU A 64 1.62 9.87 -0.29
N GLN A 65 2.52 10.15 0.65
CA GLN A 65 2.82 11.51 1.12
C GLN A 65 3.27 12.43 -0.03
N ASN A 66 3.92 11.87 -1.04
CA ASN A 66 4.39 12.58 -2.24
C ASN A 66 3.34 12.65 -3.35
N GLY A 67 2.11 12.17 -3.13
CA GLY A 67 1.04 12.22 -4.13
C GLY A 67 1.24 11.23 -5.29
N GLN A 68 2.00 10.17 -5.08
CA GLN A 68 2.30 9.20 -6.12
C GLN A 68 1.17 8.15 -6.24
N LYS A 69 0.50 8.11 -7.40
CA LYS A 69 -0.65 7.21 -7.62
C LYS A 69 -0.28 5.75 -7.91
N THR A 70 0.94 5.51 -8.40
CA THR A 70 1.42 4.18 -8.82
C THR A 70 2.76 3.87 -8.19
N LEU A 71 3.08 2.59 -8.04
CA LEU A 71 4.43 2.16 -7.69
C LEU A 71 5.36 2.49 -8.86
N LYS A 72 6.18 3.53 -8.74
CA LYS A 72 7.29 3.75 -9.65
C LYS A 72 8.49 3.04 -9.06
N THR A 73 8.92 1.99 -9.75
CA THR A 73 10.26 1.38 -9.59
C THR A 73 11.33 2.35 -10.03
#